data_AF-G5QFQ4-F1
#
_entry.id   AF-G5QFQ4-F1
#
_cell.length_a   1.000
_cell.length_b   1.000
_cell.length_c   1.000
_cell.angle_alpha   90.00
_cell.angle_beta   90.00
_cell.angle_gamma   90.00
#
_symmetry.space_group_name_H-M   'P 1'
#
loop_
_entity.id
_entity.type
_entity.pdbx_description
1 polymer ?
#
loop_
_entity_poly.entity_id
_entity_poly.type
_entity_poly.pdbx_seq_one_letter_code
_entity_poly.pdbx_strand_id
1 'polypeptide(L)' 'MCAGCNKQLAPDEIYACAECVNEWLVYRDPNGDMSNEEGKAAL' A
#
# COMPACT_ATOMS: atom_id res chain seq x y z
N MET A 1 3.90 6.11 16.30
CA MET A 1 3.84 4.64 16.20
C MET A 1 3.00 4.30 14.99
N CYS A 2 3.43 3.37 14.14
CA CYS A 2 2.71 2.95 12.94
C CYS A 2 1.42 2.20 13.30
N ALA A 3 0.29 2.59 12.70
CA ALA A 3 -1.00 1.94 12.92
C ALA A 3 -1.07 0.47 12.43
N GLY A 4 -0.22 0.08 11.47
CA GLY A 4 -0.20 -1.28 10.92
C GLY A 4 0.70 -2.26 11.67
N CYS A 5 1.91 -1.82 12.03
CA CYS A 5 2.95 -2.72 12.58
C CYS A 5 3.57 -2.26 13.90
N ASN A 6 3.04 -1.19 14.52
CA ASN A 6 3.52 -0.63 15.80
C ASN A 6 5.00 -0.19 15.83
N LYS A 7 5.71 -0.11 14.70
CA LYS A 7 7.07 0.43 14.67
C LYS A 7 7.09 1.95 14.88
N GLN A 8 8.23 2.48 15.31
CA GLN A 8 8.44 3.93 15.39
C GLN A 8 8.39 4.52 13.97
N LEU A 9 7.65 5.62 13.82
CA LEU A 9 7.52 6.33 12.54
C LEU A 9 8.74 7.23 12.31
N ALA A 10 9.10 7.41 11.04
CA ALA A 10 10.05 8.43 10.63
C ALA A 10 9.47 9.85 10.88
N PRO A 11 10.30 10.91 10.94
CA PRO A 11 9.84 12.26 11.27
C PRO A 11 8.77 12.83 10.32
N ASP A 12 8.75 12.33 9.08
CA ASP A 12 7.85 12.71 8.00
C ASP A 12 6.60 11.81 7.90
N GLU A 13 6.51 10.75 8.69
CA GLU A 13 5.39 9.83 8.71
C GLU A 13 4.41 10.15 9.86
N ILE A 14 3.11 10.26 9.54
CA ILE A 14 2.08 10.71 10.52
C ILE A 14 1.26 9.54 11.10
N TYR A 15 0.89 8.56 10.26
CA TYR A 15 -0.11 7.53 10.62
C TYR A 15 0.39 6.09 10.44
N ALA A 16 0.99 5.81 9.29
CA ALA A 16 1.51 4.50 8.94
C ALA A 16 2.86 4.66 8.25
N CYS A 17 3.69 3.62 8.33
CA CYS A 17 4.94 3.59 7.62
C CYS A 17 4.73 3.32 6.12
N ALA A 18 5.72 3.68 5.31
CA ALA A 18 5.69 3.44 3.86
C ALA A 18 5.38 1.98 3.47
N GLU A 19 5.91 1.00 4.22
CA GLU A 19 5.65 -0.43 4.00
C GLU A 19 4.17 -0.79 4.14
N CYS A 20 3.53 -0.38 5.26
CA CYS A 20 2.11 -0.67 5.49
C CYS A 20 1.22 0.12 4.52
N VAL A 21 1.59 1.34 4.16
CA VAL A 21 0.85 2.12 3.15
C VAL A 21 0.91 1.40 1.80
N ASN A 22 2.08 0.97 1.35
CA ASN A 22 2.24 0.25 0.09
C ASN A 22 1.43 -1.06 0.08
N GLU A 23 1.46 -1.82 1.18
CA GLU A 23 0.66 -3.03 1.32
C GLU A 23 -0.85 -2.75 1.18
N TRP A 24 -1.35 -1.70 1.81
CA TRP A 24 -2.76 -1.34 1.72
C TRP A 24 -3.15 -0.84 0.33
N LEU A 25 -2.25 -0.16 -0.37
CA LEU A 25 -2.46 0.28 -1.75
C LEU A 25 -2.52 -0.91 -2.71
N VAL A 26 -1.77 -1.98 -2.48
CA VAL A 26 -1.84 -3.19 -3.31
C VAL A 26 -3.12 -3.99 -3.02
N TYR A 27 -3.43 -4.24 -1.75
CA TYR A 27 -4.53 -5.15 -1.37
C TYR A 27 -5.91 -4.50 -1.18
N ARG A 28 -5.99 -3.18 -1.02
CA ARG A 28 -7.26 -2.45 -0.86
C ARG A 28 -7.57 -1.50 -2.01
N ASP A 29 -6.88 -1.60 -3.15
CA ASP A 29 -7.29 -0.86 -4.33
C ASP A 29 -8.69 -1.34 -4.76
N PRO A 30 -9.72 -0.46 -4.79
CA PRO A 30 -11.07 -0.84 -5.21
C PRO A 30 -11.16 -1.33 -6.66
N ASN A 31 -10.14 -1.04 -7.48
CA ASN A 31 -10.05 -1.43 -8.89
C ASN A 31 -9.33 -2.77 -9.09
N GLY A 32 -8.94 -3.45 -8.00
CA GLY A 32 -8.27 -4.75 -8.08
C GLY A 32 -6.76 -4.63 -8.27
N ASP A 33 -6.10 -5.67 -7.78
CA ASP A 33 -4.65 -5.84 -7.66
C ASP A 33 -3.81 -5.22 -8.78
N MET A 34 -3.08 -4.14 -8.46
CA MET A 34 -2.11 -3.51 -9.38
C MET A 34 -0.86 -4.37 -9.63
N SER A 35 -0.68 -5.48 -8.91
CA SER A 35 0.42 -6.42 -9.16
C SER A 35 0.16 -7.36 -10.35
N ASN A 36 -1.06 -7.33 -10.91
CA ASN A 36 -1.37 -8.05 -12.11
C ASN A 36 -0.78 -7.29 -13.33
N GLU A 37 0.28 -7.81 -13.93
CA GLU A 37 0.79 -7.37 -15.24
C GLU A 37 -0.20 -7.64 -16.40
N GLU A 38 -1.51 -7.61 -16.15
CA GLU A 38 -2.57 -7.68 -17.17
C GLU A 38 -2.92 -6.28 -17.69
N GLY A 39 -1.87 -5.50 -17.96
CA GLY A 39 -1.88 -4.39 -18.91
C GLY A 39 -1.76 -4.86 -20.36
N LYS A 40 -2.28 -6.04 -20.72
CA LYS A 40 -2.46 -6.45 -22.12
C LYS A 40 -3.93 -6.63 -22.44
N ALA A 41 -4.47 -5.54 -22.99
CA ALA A 41 -5.57 -5.49 -23.93
C ALA A 41 -6.88 -6.16 -23.46
N ALA A 42 -7.78 -5.31 -22.96
CA ALA A 42 -9.18 -5.44 -23.37
C ALA A 42 -9.23 -5.23 -24.90
N LEU A 43 -9.06 -6.31 -25.66
CA LEU A 43 -9.49 -6.47 -27.06
C LEU A 43 -10.58 -7.54 -27.10
#